data_AF-A0A522E7U5-F1
#
_entry.id   AF-A0A522E7U5-F1
#
_cell.length_a   1.000
_cell.length_b   1.000
_cell.length_c   1.000
_cell.angle_alpha   90.00
_cell.angle_beta   90.00
_cell.angle_gamma   90.00
#
_symmetry.space_group_name_H-M   'P 1'
#
loop_
_entity.id
_entity.type
_entity.pdbx_description
1 polymer ?
#
loop_
_entity_poly.entity_id
_entity_poly.type
_entity_poly.pdbx_seq_one_letter_code
_entity_poly.pdbx_strand_id
1 'polypeptide(L)' 'MAYPKLSLHIVTWNSMRFLPDLLKSIMDQTYRDFNVLVIDNASSDGVERFLKDQYPEI' A
#
# COMPACT_ATOMS: atom_id res chain seq x y z
N MET A 1 -16.14 17.18 -5.59
CA MET A 1 -14.84 16.64 -5.15
C MET A 1 -14.26 15.87 -6.32
N ALA A 2 -13.03 16.18 -6.73
CA ALA A 2 -12.35 15.40 -7.76
C ALA A 2 -11.79 14.14 -7.09
N TYR A 3 -12.24 12.98 -7.53
CA TYR A 3 -11.65 11.70 -7.13
C TYR A 3 -10.44 11.41 -8.02
N PRO A 4 -9.41 10.72 -7.50
CA PRO A 4 -8.32 10.26 -8.32
C PRO A 4 -8.87 9.42 -9.47
N LYS A 5 -8.26 9.53 -10.65
CA LYS A 5 -8.68 8.75 -11.82
C LYS A 5 -8.38 7.24 -11.67
N LEU A 6 -7.49 6.87 -10.75
CA LEU A 6 -7.12 5.49 -10.47
C LEU A 6 -7.17 5.21 -8.96
N SER A 7 -7.73 4.06 -8.59
CA SER A 7 -7.75 3.57 -7.20
C SER A 7 -7.07 2.21 -7.12
N LEU A 8 -6.00 2.10 -6.32
CA LEU A 8 -5.27 0.85 -6.13
C LEU A 8 -5.69 0.22 -4.79
N HIS A 9 -6.33 -0.95 -4.85
CA HIS A 9 -6.77 -1.68 -3.65
C HIS A 9 -5.93 -2.95 -3.51
N ILE A 10 -5.20 -3.07 -2.41
CA ILE A 10 -4.25 -4.15 -2.16
C ILE A 10 -4.72 -4.90 -0.92
N VAL A 11 -5.22 -6.11 -1.11
CA VAL A 11 -5.51 -7.02 0.02
C VAL A 11 -4.24 -7.83 0.30
N THR A 12 -3.84 -7.91 1.56
CA THR A 12 -2.62 -8.60 1.97
C THR A 12 -2.86 -9.50 3.19
N TRP A 13 -2.12 -10.61 3.23
CA TRP A 13 -2.00 -11.49 4.40
C TRP A 13 -0.60 -12.09 4.39
N ASN A 14 0.18 -11.85 5.44
CA ASN A 14 1.55 -12.34 5.60
C ASN A 14 2.45 -12.10 4.37
N SER A 15 2.42 -10.88 3.83
CA SER A 15 3.10 -10.53 2.58
C SER A 15 4.36 -9.67 2.75
N MET A 16 4.99 -9.62 3.93
CA MET A 16 6.19 -8.80 4.16
C MET A 16 7.34 -9.09 3.20
N ARG A 17 7.37 -10.29 2.60
CA ARG A 17 8.33 -10.64 1.54
C ARG A 17 8.21 -9.76 0.29
N PHE A 18 7.02 -9.25 -0.03
CA PHE A 18 6.73 -8.58 -1.30
C PHE A 18 6.13 -7.18 -1.14
N LEU A 19 5.41 -6.93 -0.05
CA LEU A 19 4.72 -5.67 0.19
C LEU A 19 5.65 -4.44 0.14
N PRO A 20 6.87 -4.47 0.69
CA PRO A 20 7.78 -3.31 0.61
C PRO A 20 8.15 -2.92 -0.83
N ASP A 21 8.53 -3.90 -1.65
CA ASP A 21 8.94 -3.67 -3.03
C ASP A 21 7.75 -3.25 -3.90
N LEU A 22 6.55 -3.80 -3.64
CA LEU A 22 5.31 -3.41 -4.30
C LEU A 22 4.99 -1.93 -4.03
N LEU A 23 4.96 -1.51 -2.76
CA LEU A 23 4.64 -0.14 -2.39
C LEU A 23 5.69 0.83 -2.92
N LYS A 24 6.98 0.48 -2.85
CA LYS A 24 8.05 1.27 -3.45
C LYS A 24 7.82 1.46 -4.96
N SER A 25 7.50 0.38 -5.68
CA SER A 25 7.22 0.43 -7.12
C SER A 25 6.04 1.34 -7.45
N ILE A 26 4.98 1.32 -6.64
CA ILE A 26 3.81 2.22 -6.79
C ILE A 26 4.22 3.67 -6.54
N MET A 27 5.02 3.94 -5.51
CA MET A 27 5.46 5.31 -5.18
C MET A 27 6.46 5.88 -6.19
N ASP A 28 7.18 5.04 -6.90
CA ASP A 28 8.10 5.43 -7.98
C ASP A 28 7.40 5.69 -9.33
N GLN A 29 6.08 5.46 -9.44
CA GLN A 29 5.35 5.69 -10.70
C GLN A 29 5.37 7.16 -11.14
N THR A 30 5.39 7.38 -12.46
CA THR A 30 5.38 8.72 -13.06
C THR A 30 3.98 9.34 -13.12
N TYR A 31 2.95 8.50 -13.26
CA TYR A 31 1.56 8.90 -13.10
C TYR A 31 1.24 9.10 -11.62
N ARG A 32 0.54 10.17 -11.22
CA ARG A 32 0.33 10.54 -9.79
C ARG A 32 -1.13 10.75 -9.38
N ASP A 33 -2.05 10.76 -10.34
CA ASP A 33 -3.48 10.97 -10.07
C ASP A 33 -4.15 9.65 -9.66
N PHE A 34 -3.68 9.11 -8.53
CA PHE A 34 -4.12 7.85 -7.93
C PHE A 34 -4.13 7.90 -6.40
N ASN A 35 -4.87 6.99 -5.77
CA ASN A 35 -4.76 6.67 -4.34
C ASN A 35 -4.45 5.19 -4.13
N VAL A 36 -4.03 4.84 -2.91
CA VAL A 36 -3.73 3.47 -2.50
C VAL A 36 -4.49 3.17 -1.22
N LEU A 37 -5.13 2.00 -1.17
CA LEU A 37 -5.75 1.44 0.03
C LEU A 37 -5.19 0.04 0.25
N VAL A 38 -4.55 -0.18 1.40
CA VAL A 38 -4.10 -1.51 1.81
C VAL A 38 -5.06 -2.08 2.85
N ILE A 39 -5.52 -3.30 2.63
CA ILE A 39 -6.41 -4.04 3.51
C ILE A 39 -5.62 -5.22 4.06
N ASP A 40 -5.14 -5.09 5.30
CA ASP A 40 -4.48 -6.17 6.01
C ASP A 40 -5.50 -7.15 6.60
N ASN A 41 -5.50 -8.38 6.11
CA ASN A 41 -6.41 -9.45 6.53
C ASN A 41 -5.84 -10.23 7.73
N ALA A 42 -5.49 -9.51 8.80
CA ALA A 42 -4.91 -10.04 10.04
C ALA A 42 -3.56 -10.76 9.85
N SER A 43 -2.61 -10.11 9.20
CA SER A 43 -1.22 -10.59 9.11
C SER A 43 -0.56 -10.68 10.49
N SER A 44 0.38 -11.61 10.65
CA SER A 44 1.19 -11.81 11.85
C SER A 44 2.69 -11.65 11.60
N ASP A 45 3.09 -11.26 10.39
CA ASP A 45 4.48 -11.11 9.95
C ASP A 45 5.01 -9.67 10.04
N GLY A 46 4.19 -8.72 10.51
CA GLY A 46 4.60 -7.33 10.75
C GLY A 46 4.11 -6.30 9.73
N VAL A 47 3.23 -6.67 8.79
CA VAL A 47 2.60 -5.74 7.83
C VAL A 47 2.07 -4.47 8.49
N GLU A 48 1.26 -4.58 9.53
CA GLU A 48 0.65 -3.42 10.19
C GLU A 48 1.69 -2.41 10.70
N ARG A 49 2.74 -2.90 11.37
CA ARG A 49 3.82 -2.05 11.88
C ARG A 49 4.59 -1.40 10.74
N PHE A 50 4.90 -2.17 9.69
CA PHE A 50 5.61 -1.68 8.53
C PHE A 50 4.84 -0.54 7.83
N LEU A 51 3.53 -0.69 7.63
CA LEU A 51 2.67 0.34 7.04
C LEU A 51 2.67 1.61 7.89
N LYS A 52 2.45 1.50 9.20
CA LYS A 52 2.46 2.65 10.12
C LYS A 52 3.80 3.39 10.16
N ASP A 53 4.91 2.66 10.11
CA ASP A 53 6.26 3.23 10.23
C ASP A 53 6.76 3.84 8.91
N GLN A 54 6.37 3.31 7.75
CA GLN A 54 6.95 3.68 6.44
C GLN A 54 5.98 4.39 5.49
N TYR A 55 4.69 4.14 5.61
CA TYR A 55 3.64 4.67 4.73
C TYR A 55 2.41 5.11 5.54
N PRO A 56 2.54 6.10 6.45
CA PRO A 56 1.45 6.51 7.34
C PRO A 56 0.24 7.11 6.62
N GLU A 57 0.38 7.49 5.34
CA GLU A 57 -0.69 7.96 4.48
C GLU A 57 -1.51 6.84 3.80
N ILE A 58 -1.09 5.57 3.92
CA ILE A 58 -1.77 4.38 3.36
C ILE A 58 -2.64 3.69 4.42
#